data_AF-A0A365GW45-F1
#
_entry.id   AF-A0A365GW45-F1
#
_cell.length_a   1.000
_cell.length_b   1.000
_cell.length_c   1.000
_cell.angle_alpha   90.00
_cell.angle_beta   90.00
_cell.angle_gamma   90.00
#
_symmetry.space_group_name_H-M   'P 1'
#
loop_
_entity.id
_entity.type
_entity.pdbx_description
1 polymer ?
#
loop_
_entity_poly.entity_id
_entity_poly.type
_entity_poly.pdbx_seq_one_letter_code
_entity_poly.pdbx_strand_id
1 'polypeptide(L)'
;MNYSYGLSGQTVIKAANGTVPLTGGIDANLDLASGNFTADLTLNPTSGSFKLLGFLPSSADIAFAPQGKATGSLKDGVLTANSKVAVKLPSIKLFGLGIAGGANCATSTPADINLKSTDPFFNPLSGGNVTGTYTLASLNNQCGFLGGIASIFMAGPGNTIALKLTPKS
;
A
#
# COMPACT_ATOMS: atom_id res chain seq x y z
N MET A 1 -1.68 -12.34 22.05
CA MET A 1 -3.12 -12.20 21.72
C MET A 1 -3.25 -12.04 20.21
N ASN A 2 -4.12 -12.78 19.55
CA ASN A 2 -4.25 -12.69 18.08
C ASN A 2 -5.48 -11.87 17.70
N TYR A 3 -5.33 -11.01 16.69
CA TYR A 3 -6.40 -10.21 16.11
C TYR A 3 -6.34 -10.30 14.60
N SER A 4 -7.50 -10.43 13.96
CA SER A 4 -7.62 -10.54 12.52
C SER A 4 -8.55 -9.46 12.00
N TYR A 5 -8.12 -8.73 10.97
CA TYR A 5 -8.90 -7.64 10.38
C TYR A 5 -8.98 -7.78 8.86
N GLY A 6 -10.13 -7.43 8.31
CA GLY A 6 -10.26 -7.00 6.92
C GLY A 6 -9.75 -5.57 6.76
N LEU A 7 -9.14 -5.30 5.61
CA LEU A 7 -8.66 -3.99 5.20
C LEU A 7 -9.50 -3.47 4.04
N SER A 8 -9.94 -2.23 4.12
CA SER A 8 -10.50 -1.49 2.99
C SER A 8 -10.10 -0.03 3.05
N GLY A 9 -9.92 0.60 1.90
CA GLY A 9 -9.58 2.01 1.83
C GLY A 9 -8.94 2.38 0.50
N GLN A 10 -8.02 3.33 0.53
CA GLN A 10 -7.38 3.82 -0.68
C GLN A 10 -6.00 4.41 -0.42
N THR A 11 -5.22 4.55 -1.48
CA THR A 11 -3.99 5.33 -1.51
C THR A 11 -4.02 6.35 -2.64
N VAL A 12 -3.39 7.51 -2.43
CA VAL A 12 -3.20 8.54 -3.44
C VAL A 12 -1.74 8.54 -3.88
N ILE A 13 -1.52 8.31 -5.18
CA ILE A 13 -0.23 8.41 -5.85
C ILE A 13 -0.06 9.85 -6.32
N LYS A 14 0.74 10.63 -5.59
CA LYS A 14 0.84 12.08 -5.77
C LYS A 14 1.32 12.45 -7.17
N ALA A 15 2.39 11.80 -7.63
CA ALA A 15 3.00 12.08 -8.94
C ALA A 15 2.06 11.82 -10.12
N ALA A 16 1.17 10.83 -9.98
CA ALA A 16 0.23 10.42 -11.01
C ALA A 16 -1.14 11.11 -10.90
N ASN A 17 -1.36 11.88 -9.82
CA ASN A 17 -2.65 12.42 -9.40
C ASN A 17 -3.78 11.37 -9.47
N GLY A 18 -3.49 10.17 -8.96
CA GLY A 18 -4.40 9.03 -9.05
C GLY A 18 -4.68 8.40 -7.71
N THR A 19 -5.88 7.85 -7.58
CA THR A 19 -6.34 7.13 -6.39
C THR A 19 -6.47 5.65 -6.72
N VAL A 20 -5.93 4.80 -5.85
CA VAL A 20 -5.97 3.35 -5.98
C VAL A 20 -6.74 2.77 -4.80
N PRO A 21 -7.84 2.04 -5.04
CA PRO A 21 -8.55 1.37 -3.97
C PRO A 21 -7.71 0.20 -3.43
N LEU A 22 -7.74 0.03 -2.12
CA LEU A 22 -7.01 -1.03 -1.41
C LEU A 22 -8.01 -1.91 -0.67
N THR A 23 -7.83 -3.22 -0.81
CA THR A 23 -8.52 -4.23 0.00
C THR A 23 -7.55 -5.32 0.42
N GLY A 24 -7.87 -6.05 1.48
CA GLY A 24 -7.03 -7.15 1.94
C GLY A 24 -7.36 -7.56 3.36
N GLY A 25 -6.33 -8.00 4.07
CA GLY A 25 -6.43 -8.38 5.48
C GLY A 25 -5.10 -8.26 6.20
N ILE A 26 -5.17 -8.27 7.52
CA ILE A 26 -4.00 -8.30 8.38
C ILE A 26 -4.29 -9.15 9.61
N ASP A 27 -3.37 -10.04 9.94
CA ASP A 27 -3.44 -10.94 11.09
C ASP A 27 -2.29 -10.60 12.04
N ALA A 28 -2.63 -10.05 13.21
CA ALA A 28 -1.69 -9.49 14.17
C ALA A 28 -1.57 -10.35 15.42
N ASN A 29 -0.34 -10.53 15.91
CA ASN A 29 -0.02 -11.11 17.21
C ASN A 29 0.51 -9.99 18.13
N LEU A 30 -0.34 -9.57 19.06
CA LEU A 30 -0.06 -8.55 20.08
C LEU A 30 0.48 -9.20 21.36
N ASP A 31 1.63 -8.74 21.80
CA ASP A 31 2.12 -8.96 23.16
C ASP A 31 1.48 -7.93 24.09
N LEU A 32 0.67 -8.42 25.03
CA LEU A 32 -0.07 -7.57 25.97
C LEU A 32 0.84 -6.90 27.01
N ALA A 33 2.00 -7.48 27.32
CA ALA A 33 2.90 -6.92 28.32
C ALA A 33 3.67 -5.72 27.76
N SER A 34 4.18 -5.85 26.52
CA SER A 34 4.95 -4.79 25.87
C SER A 34 4.12 -3.83 25.02
N GLY A 35 2.90 -4.23 24.63
CA GLY A 35 2.05 -3.52 23.67
C GLY A 35 2.58 -3.61 22.23
N ASN A 36 3.66 -4.35 21.97
CA ASN A 36 4.22 -4.51 20.63
C ASN A 36 3.51 -5.65 19.89
N PHE A 37 3.45 -5.58 18.56
CA PHE A 37 2.91 -6.65 17.74
C PHE A 37 3.74 -6.91 16.49
N THR A 38 3.58 -8.12 15.96
CA THR A 38 3.94 -8.45 14.58
C THR A 38 2.67 -8.86 13.83
N ALA A 39 2.63 -8.68 12.51
CA ALA A 39 1.46 -9.02 11.73
C ALA A 39 1.78 -9.50 10.31
N ASP A 40 0.96 -10.42 9.81
CA ASP A 40 0.99 -10.87 8.42
C ASP A 40 0.01 -10.01 7.61
N LEU A 41 0.55 -9.19 6.70
CA LEU A 41 -0.22 -8.34 5.81
C LEU A 41 -0.51 -9.08 4.51
N THR A 42 -1.75 -9.02 4.04
CA THR A 42 -2.13 -9.42 2.69
C THR A 42 -2.90 -8.29 2.03
N LEU A 43 -2.43 -7.82 0.88
CA LEU A 43 -3.14 -6.85 0.06
C LEU A 43 -3.56 -7.53 -1.24
N ASN A 44 -4.84 -7.37 -1.60
CA ASN A 44 -5.38 -7.93 -2.83
C ASN A 44 -4.87 -7.12 -4.04
N PRO A 45 -4.64 -7.77 -5.18
CA PRO A 45 -4.44 -7.06 -6.44
C PRO A 45 -5.59 -6.09 -6.73
N THR A 46 -5.26 -4.99 -7.38
CA THR A 46 -6.18 -3.90 -7.68
C THR A 46 -5.83 -3.27 -9.02
N SER A 47 -6.64 -2.34 -9.49
CA SER A 47 -6.32 -1.52 -10.66
C SER A 47 -6.63 -0.06 -10.37
N GLY A 48 -5.93 0.83 -11.06
CA GLY A 48 -6.08 2.26 -10.93
C GLY A 48 -6.07 2.97 -12.27
N SER A 49 -6.72 4.12 -12.32
CA SER A 49 -6.70 5.03 -13.47
C SER A 49 -5.91 6.28 -13.11
N PHE A 50 -5.04 6.71 -14.03
CA PHE A 50 -4.07 7.77 -13.81
C PHE A 50 -3.96 8.67 -15.04
N LYS A 51 -3.37 9.85 -14.87
CA LYS A 51 -3.00 10.73 -15.98
C LYS A 51 -1.49 10.86 -16.07
N LEU A 52 -0.85 10.10 -16.95
CA LEU A 52 0.57 10.29 -17.27
C LEU A 52 0.74 11.69 -17.88
N LEU A 53 1.83 12.39 -17.53
CA LEU A 53 2.06 13.77 -17.97
C LEU A 53 0.91 14.76 -17.65
N GLY A 54 -0.02 14.41 -16.77
CA GLY A 54 -1.16 15.24 -16.39
C GLY A 54 -2.35 15.24 -17.36
N PHE A 55 -2.22 14.70 -18.57
CA PHE A 55 -3.29 14.69 -19.58
C PHE A 55 -3.50 13.35 -20.30
N LEU A 56 -2.53 12.43 -20.28
CA LEU A 56 -2.62 11.15 -20.98
C LEU A 56 -3.35 10.11 -20.13
N PRO A 57 -4.58 9.69 -20.49
CA PRO A 57 -5.34 8.69 -19.74
C PRO A 57 -4.65 7.34 -19.78
N SER A 58 -4.37 6.81 -18.60
CA SER A 58 -3.65 5.55 -18.41
C SER A 58 -4.32 4.73 -17.32
N SER A 59 -4.08 3.43 -17.33
CA SER A 59 -4.46 2.54 -16.25
C SER A 59 -3.33 1.58 -15.92
N ALA A 60 -3.32 1.07 -14.71
CA ALA A 60 -2.38 0.03 -14.31
C ALA A 60 -3.08 -1.05 -13.50
N ASP A 61 -2.67 -2.29 -13.76
CA ASP A 61 -2.91 -3.41 -12.86
C ASP A 61 -1.80 -3.41 -11.82
N ILE A 62 -2.15 -3.58 -10.56
CA ILE A 62 -1.27 -3.42 -9.42
C ILE A 62 -1.38 -4.65 -8.54
N ALA A 63 -0.24 -5.22 -8.19
CA ALA A 63 -0.15 -6.27 -7.18
C ALA A 63 0.84 -5.85 -6.09
N PHE A 64 0.70 -6.45 -4.92
CA PHE A 64 1.48 -6.09 -3.75
C PHE A 64 2.23 -7.32 -3.24
N ALA A 65 3.47 -7.12 -2.84
CA ALA A 65 4.30 -8.15 -2.23
C ALA A 65 4.87 -7.61 -0.90
N PRO A 66 4.18 -7.85 0.22
CA PRO A 66 4.72 -7.60 1.55
C PRO A 66 6.09 -8.27 1.75
N GLN A 67 7.01 -7.57 2.40
CA GLN A 67 8.39 -7.99 2.60
C GLN A 67 8.63 -8.29 4.07
N GLY A 68 8.19 -9.48 4.49
CA GLY A 68 8.20 -9.92 5.88
C GLY A 68 6.98 -9.46 6.67
N LYS A 69 7.03 -9.63 8.00
CA LYS A 69 5.96 -9.22 8.91
C LYS A 69 5.93 -7.70 9.07
N ALA A 70 4.73 -7.14 9.10
CA ALA A 70 4.53 -5.81 9.65
C ALA A 70 4.83 -5.81 11.15
N THR A 71 5.26 -4.68 11.68
CA THR A 71 5.59 -4.50 13.11
C THR A 71 4.92 -3.25 13.63
N GLY A 72 4.71 -3.14 14.92
CA GLY A 72 4.13 -1.94 15.50
C GLY A 72 3.86 -2.05 16.98
N SER A 73 3.10 -1.09 17.50
CA SER A 73 2.64 -1.12 18.87
C SER A 73 1.27 -0.49 19.05
N LEU A 74 0.54 -0.99 20.05
CA LEU A 74 -0.63 -0.34 20.65
C LEU A 74 -0.24 0.09 22.06
N LYS A 75 -0.01 1.39 22.24
CA LYS A 75 0.40 1.99 23.53
C LYS A 75 -0.41 3.24 23.78
N ASP A 76 -0.89 3.40 25.01
CA ASP A 76 -1.69 4.56 25.42
C ASP A 76 -2.89 4.83 24.49
N GLY A 77 -3.51 3.75 23.98
CA GLY A 77 -4.62 3.83 23.04
C GLY A 77 -4.23 4.17 21.60
N VAL A 78 -2.94 4.35 21.28
CA VAL A 78 -2.49 4.71 19.94
C VAL A 78 -1.90 3.49 19.23
N LEU A 79 -2.47 3.13 18.09
CA LEU A 79 -1.92 2.12 17.20
C LEU A 79 -0.91 2.77 16.24
N THR A 80 0.29 2.19 16.15
CA THR A 80 1.25 2.47 15.09
C THR A 80 1.66 1.18 14.41
N ALA A 81 1.90 1.22 13.10
CA ALA A 81 2.32 0.07 12.32
C ALA A 81 3.32 0.49 11.24
N ASN A 82 4.32 -0.35 11.00
CA ASN A 82 5.26 -0.27 9.90
C ASN A 82 5.15 -1.53 9.04
N SER A 83 5.13 -1.35 7.73
CA SER A 83 5.20 -2.44 6.76
C SER A 83 6.07 -2.08 5.58
N LYS A 84 6.76 -3.08 5.02
CA LYS A 84 7.53 -2.94 3.78
C LYS A 84 6.80 -3.68 2.67
N VAL A 85 6.48 -2.99 1.59
CA VAL A 85 5.69 -3.58 0.49
C VAL A 85 6.33 -3.24 -0.85
N ALA A 86 6.72 -4.27 -1.61
CA ALA A 86 7.09 -4.08 -3.01
C ALA A 86 5.80 -3.99 -3.84
N VAL A 87 5.71 -2.97 -4.70
CA VAL A 87 4.57 -2.79 -5.61
C VAL A 87 4.97 -3.38 -6.96
N LYS A 88 4.12 -4.26 -7.49
CA LYS A 88 4.27 -4.90 -8.80
C LYS A 88 3.27 -4.32 -9.78
N LEU A 89 3.68 -4.17 -11.03
CA LEU A 89 2.84 -3.65 -12.11
C LEU A 89 2.79 -4.65 -13.25
N PRO A 90 1.89 -5.66 -13.18
CA PRO A 90 1.72 -6.62 -14.25
C PRO A 90 1.38 -5.98 -15.60
N SER A 91 0.62 -4.87 -15.60
CA SER A 91 0.27 -4.15 -16.82
C SER A 91 0.14 -2.66 -16.56
N ILE A 92 0.64 -1.86 -17.51
CA ILE A 92 0.40 -0.42 -17.61
C ILE A 92 -0.10 -0.16 -19.02
N LYS A 93 -1.27 0.49 -19.12
CA LYS A 93 -1.96 0.76 -20.37
C LYS A 93 -2.09 2.27 -20.59
N LEU A 94 -1.92 2.69 -21.83
CA LEU A 94 -2.17 4.05 -22.30
C LEU A 94 -3.23 3.99 -23.40
N PHE A 95 -4.34 4.71 -23.25
CA PHE A 95 -5.50 4.58 -24.14
C PHE A 95 -5.97 3.11 -24.35
N GLY A 96 -5.81 2.27 -23.33
CA GLY A 96 -6.14 0.84 -23.38
C GLY A 96 -5.06 -0.07 -23.98
N LEU A 97 -4.02 0.50 -24.60
CA LEU A 97 -2.90 -0.25 -25.19
C LEU A 97 -1.79 -0.45 -24.15
N GLY A 98 -1.31 -1.69 -23.99
CA GLY A 98 -0.22 -2.00 -23.06
C GLY A 98 1.10 -1.32 -23.48
N ILE A 99 1.65 -0.48 -22.61
CA ILE A 99 2.89 0.28 -22.87
C ILE A 99 4.07 -0.16 -22.00
N ALA A 100 3.80 -0.73 -20.84
CA ALA A 100 4.79 -1.16 -19.86
C ALA A 100 4.18 -2.19 -18.91
N GLY A 101 5.01 -2.74 -18.02
CA GLY A 101 4.63 -3.77 -17.07
C GLY A 101 5.23 -5.13 -17.40
N GLY A 102 4.82 -6.15 -16.66
CA GLY A 102 5.26 -7.53 -16.84
C GLY A 102 5.39 -8.27 -15.52
N ALA A 103 5.64 -9.58 -15.59
CA ALA A 103 5.70 -10.44 -14.40
C ALA A 103 6.76 -10.02 -13.38
N ASN A 104 7.86 -9.43 -13.86
CA ASN A 104 8.97 -8.95 -13.03
C ASN A 104 8.97 -7.43 -12.83
N CYS A 105 8.00 -6.71 -13.39
CA CYS A 105 7.93 -5.26 -13.22
C CYS A 105 7.50 -4.90 -11.80
N ALA A 106 8.39 -4.23 -11.06
CA ALA A 106 8.16 -3.86 -9.68
C ALA A 106 8.95 -2.61 -9.28
N THR A 107 8.62 -2.03 -8.13
CA THR A 107 9.46 -1.01 -7.48
C THR A 107 10.85 -1.56 -7.18
N SER A 108 11.88 -0.75 -7.42
CA SER A 108 13.30 -1.09 -7.21
C SER A 108 13.65 -1.37 -5.74
N THR A 109 12.97 -0.70 -4.82
CA THR A 109 12.97 -1.03 -3.39
C THR A 109 11.53 -1.06 -2.85
N PRO A 110 11.26 -1.84 -1.79
CA PRO A 110 9.96 -1.83 -1.13
C PRO A 110 9.61 -0.44 -0.58
N ALA A 111 8.34 -0.06 -0.64
CA ALA A 111 7.83 1.12 0.05
C ALA A 111 7.78 0.85 1.55
N ASP A 112 8.32 1.77 2.34
CA ASP A 112 8.22 1.79 3.79
C ASP A 112 6.97 2.58 4.19
N ILE A 113 5.95 1.87 4.69
CA ILE A 113 4.62 2.41 4.96
C ILE A 113 4.41 2.46 6.47
N ASN A 114 4.37 3.67 6.99
CA ASN A 114 4.11 3.95 8.41
C ASN A 114 2.67 4.42 8.57
N LEU A 115 1.91 3.71 9.40
CA LEU A 115 0.51 3.99 9.68
C LEU A 115 0.31 4.32 11.16
N LYS A 116 -0.66 5.19 11.44
CA LYS A 116 -1.11 5.54 12.78
C LYS A 116 -2.64 5.53 12.84
N SER A 117 -3.23 5.10 13.96
CA SER A 117 -4.66 5.27 14.19
C SER A 117 -5.07 6.74 14.18
N THR A 118 -6.23 7.03 13.61
CA THR A 118 -6.81 8.38 13.65
C THR A 118 -7.66 8.61 14.89
N ASP A 119 -8.17 7.53 15.48
CA ASP A 119 -9.00 7.60 16.68
C ASP A 119 -8.12 7.92 17.90
N PRO A 120 -8.62 8.74 18.86
CA PRO A 120 -7.87 9.05 20.09
C PRO A 120 -7.54 7.82 20.93
N PHE A 121 -8.41 6.80 20.88
CA PHE A 121 -8.20 5.51 21.53
C PHE A 121 -8.65 4.38 20.60
N PHE A 122 -7.69 3.63 20.08
CA PHE A 122 -7.91 2.48 19.22
C PHE A 122 -8.32 1.26 20.04
N ASN A 123 -9.49 0.71 19.76
CA ASN A 123 -9.98 -0.54 20.36
C ASN A 123 -9.71 -1.73 19.43
N PRO A 124 -8.81 -2.67 19.78
CA PRO A 124 -8.54 -3.86 18.97
C PRO A 124 -9.77 -4.70 18.64
N LEU A 125 -10.77 -4.73 19.51
CA LEU A 125 -11.98 -5.53 19.29
C LEU A 125 -12.95 -4.90 18.30
N SER A 126 -12.85 -3.59 18.07
CA SER A 126 -13.73 -2.85 17.15
C SER A 126 -13.03 -2.47 15.84
N GLY A 127 -11.70 -2.53 15.81
CA GLY A 127 -10.91 -1.97 14.71
C GLY A 127 -10.94 -0.44 14.73
N GLY A 128 -10.72 0.18 13.57
CA GLY A 128 -10.65 1.63 13.45
C GLY A 128 -9.93 2.09 12.19
N ASN A 129 -9.81 3.39 12.04
CA ASN A 129 -9.14 3.98 10.87
C ASN A 129 -7.65 4.20 11.15
N VAL A 130 -6.82 3.95 10.14
CA VAL A 130 -5.38 4.22 10.15
C VAL A 130 -4.98 5.00 8.91
N THR A 131 -4.01 5.90 9.06
CA THR A 131 -3.52 6.75 7.97
C THR A 131 -2.00 6.90 8.02
N GLY A 132 -1.41 7.24 6.89
CA GLY A 132 0.02 7.43 6.77
C GLY A 132 0.46 8.06 5.46
N THR A 133 1.78 8.19 5.34
CA THR A 133 2.44 8.61 4.10
C THR A 133 3.59 7.67 3.79
N TYR A 134 3.96 7.60 2.51
CA TYR A 134 5.09 6.80 2.06
C TYR A 134 5.72 7.38 0.80
N THR A 135 6.94 6.91 0.52
CA THR A 135 7.64 7.20 -0.72
C THR A 135 7.61 5.95 -1.59
N LEU A 136 7.22 6.11 -2.85
CA LEU A 136 7.28 5.03 -3.83
C LEU A 136 8.62 5.14 -4.58
N ALA A 137 9.40 4.06 -4.56
CA ALA A 137 10.66 4.00 -5.30
C ALA A 137 10.39 3.98 -6.82
N SER A 138 11.44 4.22 -7.61
CA SER A 138 11.40 4.00 -9.05
C SER A 138 11.05 2.56 -9.40
N LEU A 139 10.57 2.33 -10.62
CA LEU A 139 10.43 0.98 -11.15
C LEU A 139 11.80 0.39 -11.49
N ASN A 140 11.92 -0.94 -11.37
CA ASN A 140 13.08 -1.67 -11.83
C ASN A 140 13.20 -1.62 -13.38
N ASN A 141 14.32 -2.10 -13.90
CA ASN A 141 14.60 -2.13 -15.34
C ASN A 141 13.85 -3.25 -16.09
N GLN A 142 12.92 -3.96 -15.44
CA GLN A 142 12.19 -5.11 -16.01
C GLN A 142 10.74 -4.75 -16.38
N CYS A 143 10.43 -3.46 -16.47
CA CYS A 143 9.10 -2.92 -16.77
C CYS A 143 8.84 -2.64 -18.26
N GLY A 144 9.70 -3.15 -19.15
CA GLY A 144 9.62 -2.93 -20.59
C GLY A 144 10.18 -1.58 -21.02
N PHE A 145 10.13 -1.32 -22.33
CA PHE A 145 10.79 -0.18 -22.99
C PHE A 145 10.36 1.19 -22.40
N LEU A 146 9.08 1.34 -22.07
CA LEU A 146 8.55 2.59 -21.50
C LEU A 146 8.50 2.57 -19.95
N GLY A 147 9.11 1.58 -19.31
CA GLY A 147 9.13 1.44 -17.85
C GLY A 147 9.77 2.64 -17.13
N GLY A 148 10.83 3.22 -17.71
CA GLY A 148 11.46 4.42 -17.17
C GLY A 148 10.55 5.65 -17.18
N ILE A 149 9.78 5.84 -18.26
CA ILE A 149 8.79 6.92 -18.37
C ILE A 149 7.67 6.70 -17.35
N ALA A 150 7.12 5.49 -17.27
CA ALA A 150 6.11 5.16 -16.27
C ALA A 150 6.62 5.42 -14.83
N SER A 151 7.88 5.09 -14.55
CA SER A 151 8.50 5.34 -13.25
C SER A 151 8.52 6.81 -12.87
N ILE A 152 8.75 7.74 -13.81
CA ILE A 152 8.80 9.19 -13.52
C ILE A 152 7.46 9.70 -12.99
N PHE A 153 6.35 9.13 -13.46
CA PHE A 153 5.01 9.59 -13.08
C PHE A 153 4.43 8.86 -11.88
N MET A 154 5.08 7.80 -11.39
CA MET A 154 4.59 7.00 -10.26
C MET A 154 5.47 7.15 -9.02
N ALA A 155 6.79 7.26 -9.21
CA ALA A 155 7.74 7.32 -8.11
C ALA A 155 7.75 8.70 -7.44
N GLY A 156 8.11 8.71 -6.17
CA GLY A 156 8.32 9.94 -5.41
C GLY A 156 7.65 9.91 -4.03
N PRO A 157 7.93 10.95 -3.23
CA PRO A 157 7.41 11.09 -1.88
C PRO A 157 6.00 11.69 -1.86
N GLY A 158 5.39 11.68 -0.68
CA GLY A 158 4.12 12.38 -0.43
C GLY A 158 2.89 11.63 -0.91
N ASN A 159 3.00 10.32 -1.16
CA ASN A 159 1.85 9.46 -1.34
C ASN A 159 1.16 9.30 0.02
N THR A 160 -0.16 9.27 0.01
CA THR A 160 -0.96 9.09 1.22
C THR A 160 -1.71 7.76 1.18
N ILE A 161 -1.99 7.21 2.34
CA ILE A 161 -2.75 5.97 2.48
C ILE A 161 -3.73 6.13 3.65
N ALA A 162 -4.96 5.69 3.44
CA ALA A 162 -6.00 5.69 4.45
C ALA A 162 -6.75 4.35 4.38
N LEU A 163 -6.80 3.63 5.49
CA LEU A 163 -7.40 2.32 5.60
C LEU A 163 -8.33 2.25 6.81
N LYS A 164 -9.38 1.45 6.69
CA LYS A 164 -10.23 1.02 7.78
C LYS A 164 -9.92 -0.44 8.11
N LEU A 165 -9.62 -0.69 9.38
CA LEU A 165 -9.48 -2.03 9.96
C LEU A 165 -10.86 -2.47 10.45
N THR A 166 -11.38 -3.58 9.95
CA THR A 166 -12.65 -4.16 10.41
C THR A 166 -12.38 -5.56 10.95
N PRO A 167 -12.69 -5.86 12.22
CA PRO A 167 -12.47 -7.20 12.79
C PRO A 167 -13.09 -8.29 11.92
N LYS A 168 -12.35 -9.38 11.70
CA LYS A 168 -12.89 -10.60 11.10
C LYS A 168 -13.54 -11.43 12.21
N SER A 169 -14.70 -12.01 11.89
CA SER A 169 -15.40 -12.97 12.74
C SER A 169 -14.64 -14.29 12.86
#